data_AF-A0A1Y3VQ32-F1
#
_entry.id   AF-A0A1Y3VQ32-F1
#
_cell.length_a   1.000
_cell.length_b   1.000
_cell.length_c   1.000
_cell.angle_alpha   90.00
_cell.angle_beta   90.00
_cell.angle_gamma   90.00
#
_symmetry.space_group_name_H-M   'P 1'
#
loop_
_entity.id
_entity.type
_entity.pdbx_description
1 polymer ?
#
loop_
_entity_poly.entity_id
_entity_poly.type
_entity_poly.pdbx_seq_one_letter_code
_entity_poly.pdbx_strand_id
1 'polypeptide(L)'
;MKGNIMKHTGFIRLFRCAAFGCAATLLLAGCTEEPISYGAGQEPDGEALETVSGTLRSRRSLRDRISVQLTETVEEDVTDQIYYRFNTCIDQQITLSVAPDLSLVDVYNDVHKTDLHPFPIENVMLRNGGVFSVAAGTMTSEPLEIVFSSNDMIPGTYLLPLAVQNGIDGIKITEGQALYYGINVREFDKNIYQSGDNSWEIPLDTEWTTVFYVNTSEVQAHYADYVALQKKEKDSFESITQTSLGNIIVLRIAQVDYDAALQRVIFAPTSDLFYTLEHSDKYIAPMKDKGRKICVCIEGAGKGIGFCNMTDAQIADFVAQVKAFVETYDLDGVNLWDRGAGYGKEGMPDMNTTSYPKLIKTMREALGKDRLLTVVDYEEPTDYFHDTEATGGIAVGDYIDYAWHGYVSDDEPIVFCDPYNLSSMFPQVYPRKAIAGLDKSCYGTVNIPFYEENSDLGIDASGSLWMMNMIMWGLERTNNIIVFNDLVLPAANRYENGCIGMMMNLFLCLQYDATLAEKCYYNVMTRIPGIYRSSDKNYDTFAKDW
;
A
#
# COMPACT_ATOMS: atom_id res chain seq x y z
N MET A 1 19.65 -70.84 4.50
CA MET A 1 18.34 -71.54 4.47
C MET A 1 17.80 -71.50 5.89
N LYS A 2 16.59 -71.06 6.26
CA LYS A 2 15.37 -70.42 5.73
C LYS A 2 14.75 -69.79 7.00
N GLY A 3 13.96 -68.74 7.05
CA GLY A 3 13.31 -67.82 6.12
C GLY A 3 12.61 -66.78 7.00
N ASN A 4 12.52 -65.56 6.49
CA ASN A 4 12.07 -64.35 7.20
C ASN A 4 10.58 -64.12 6.91
N ILE A 5 9.75 -63.85 7.91
CA ILE A 5 8.39 -63.27 7.73
C ILE A 5 8.09 -62.32 8.90
N MET A 6 8.05 -61.01 8.64
CA MET A 6 7.40 -60.02 9.50
C MET A 6 6.05 -59.62 8.89
N LYS A 7 5.03 -59.50 9.73
CA LYS A 7 3.70 -58.99 9.39
C LYS A 7 3.50 -57.56 9.91
N HIS A 8 3.09 -56.73 8.97
CA HIS A 8 2.32 -55.47 9.02
C HIS A 8 1.90 -54.86 10.37
N THR A 9 2.28 -53.60 10.54
CA THR A 9 1.52 -52.54 11.24
C THR A 9 1.40 -51.33 10.31
N GLY A 10 0.18 -50.78 10.24
CA GLY A 10 -0.20 -49.70 9.32
C GLY A 10 0.00 -48.30 9.91
N PHE A 11 0.34 -47.36 9.02
CA PHE A 11 0.37 -45.91 9.26
C PHE A 11 -0.53 -45.23 8.22
N ILE A 12 -1.42 -44.35 8.69
CA ILE A 12 -2.30 -43.49 7.88
C ILE A 12 -1.60 -42.13 7.71
N ARG A 13 -1.29 -41.75 6.46
CA ARG A 13 -1.39 -40.39 5.85
C ARG A 13 -0.50 -40.31 4.60
N LEU A 14 -1.05 -40.68 3.44
CA LEU A 14 -0.58 -40.25 2.12
C LEU A 14 -1.67 -40.53 1.08
N PHE A 15 -2.27 -39.45 0.58
CA PHE A 15 -3.19 -39.36 -0.56
C PHE A 15 -3.06 -37.89 -1.00
N ARG A 16 -2.67 -37.49 -2.23
CA ARG A 16 -2.84 -38.11 -3.55
C ARG A 16 -1.69 -37.70 -4.48
N CYS A 17 -0.84 -38.67 -4.81
CA CYS A 17 -0.21 -38.79 -6.12
C CYS A 17 -0.49 -40.23 -6.57
N ALA A 18 -0.73 -40.40 -7.88
CA ALA A 18 -0.99 -41.65 -8.59
C ALA A 18 -2.38 -42.31 -8.42
N ALA A 19 -3.27 -42.00 -9.35
CA ALA A 19 -3.89 -43.07 -10.15
C ALA A 19 -2.97 -43.26 -11.37
N PHE A 20 -1.98 -44.14 -11.25
CA PHE A 20 -1.97 -45.51 -11.79
C PHE A 20 -1.88 -45.56 -13.32
N GLY A 21 -0.63 -45.66 -13.77
CA GLY A 21 -0.30 -46.32 -15.03
C GLY A 21 -0.54 -47.82 -14.89
N CYS A 22 -1.32 -48.35 -15.84
CA CYS A 22 -1.28 -49.74 -16.28
C CYS A 22 -1.91 -49.78 -17.68
N ALA A 23 -1.12 -49.48 -18.70
CA ALA A 23 -1.37 -49.92 -20.07
C ALA A 23 -0.09 -49.75 -20.90
N ALA A 24 0.93 -50.57 -20.59
CA ALA A 24 1.96 -50.87 -21.57
C ALA A 24 1.49 -52.06 -22.41
N THR A 25 1.77 -52.00 -23.71
CA THR A 25 1.56 -53.01 -24.76
C THR A 25 0.14 -53.20 -25.28
N LEU A 26 -0.23 -52.38 -26.28
CA LEU A 26 -0.62 -52.82 -27.63
C LEU A 26 -0.81 -51.59 -28.55
N LEU A 27 -0.32 -51.72 -29.79
CA LEU A 27 -0.46 -50.83 -30.96
C LEU A 27 0.60 -49.73 -31.14
N LEU A 28 1.74 -50.18 -31.66
CA LEU A 28 2.56 -49.40 -32.60
C LEU A 28 1.79 -49.26 -33.93
N ALA A 29 1.25 -48.07 -34.17
CA ALA A 29 0.99 -47.52 -35.50
C ALA A 29 0.99 -45.99 -35.34
N GLY A 30 2.06 -45.34 -35.83
CA GLY A 30 2.24 -43.91 -35.73
C GLY A 30 1.14 -43.16 -36.49
N CYS A 31 0.23 -42.56 -35.73
CA CYS A 31 -0.51 -41.40 -36.18
C CYS A 31 0.27 -40.19 -35.68
N THR A 32 0.68 -39.39 -36.64
CA THR A 32 1.46 -38.16 -36.56
C THR A 32 1.07 -37.29 -35.37
N GLU A 33 2.08 -36.76 -34.67
CA GLU A 33 1.95 -35.53 -33.90
C GLU A 33 1.23 -34.52 -34.81
N GLU A 34 -0.02 -34.17 -34.50
CA GLU A 34 -0.52 -32.89 -34.96
C GLU A 34 0.19 -31.85 -34.08
N PRO A 35 1.12 -31.06 -34.65
CA PRO A 35 1.73 -30.00 -33.90
C PRO A 35 0.60 -29.09 -33.42
N ILE A 36 0.66 -28.69 -32.16
CA ILE A 36 -0.10 -27.54 -31.69
C ILE A 36 0.41 -26.37 -32.54
N SER A 37 -0.35 -26.05 -33.59
CA SER A 37 -0.14 -24.87 -34.37
C SER A 37 -0.44 -23.70 -33.44
N TYR A 38 0.61 -23.08 -32.91
CA TYR A 38 0.53 -21.65 -32.71
C TYR A 38 0.10 -21.12 -34.06
N GLY A 39 -1.10 -20.55 -34.16
CA GLY A 39 -1.40 -19.69 -35.28
C GLY A 39 -0.28 -18.66 -35.27
N ALA A 40 0.73 -18.88 -36.13
CA ALA A 40 1.71 -17.86 -36.42
C ALA A 40 0.87 -16.64 -36.72
N GLY A 41 1.07 -15.57 -35.94
CA GLY A 41 0.51 -14.28 -36.33
C GLY A 41 0.81 -14.15 -37.80
N GLN A 42 -0.23 -13.91 -38.60
CA GLN A 42 -0.15 -13.87 -40.04
C GLN A 42 1.12 -13.09 -40.39
N GLU A 43 2.06 -13.73 -41.10
CA GLU A 43 3.24 -13.01 -41.59
C GLU A 43 2.69 -11.75 -42.26
N PRO A 44 3.10 -10.53 -41.83
CA PRO A 44 2.58 -9.33 -42.46
C PRO A 44 2.87 -9.46 -43.96
N ASP A 45 1.84 -9.33 -44.79
CA ASP A 45 1.97 -9.38 -46.24
C ASP A 45 3.20 -8.56 -46.65
N GLY A 46 4.04 -9.09 -47.54
CA GLY A 46 5.27 -8.41 -47.96
C GLY A 46 5.01 -6.98 -48.50
N GLU A 47 3.81 -6.70 -49.01
CA GLU A 47 3.35 -5.36 -49.40
C GLU A 47 3.08 -4.41 -48.20
N ALA A 48 2.75 -4.93 -47.02
CA ALA A 48 2.49 -4.17 -45.79
C ALA A 48 3.78 -3.66 -45.11
N LEU A 49 4.95 -4.22 -45.46
CA LEU A 49 6.26 -3.74 -45.01
C LEU A 49 6.85 -2.65 -45.92
N GLU A 50 6.39 -2.56 -47.17
CA GLU A 50 6.81 -1.52 -48.12
C GLU A 50 6.01 -0.23 -48.01
N THR A 51 4.84 -0.26 -47.37
CA THR A 51 4.01 0.92 -47.13
C THR A 51 4.28 1.52 -45.75
N VAL A 52 4.57 2.83 -45.72
CA VAL A 52 4.65 3.58 -44.46
C VAL A 52 3.26 3.57 -43.81
N SER A 53 3.20 3.12 -42.55
CA SER A 53 1.99 3.10 -41.72
C SER A 53 2.32 3.59 -40.31
N GLY A 54 1.31 4.07 -39.59
CA GLY A 54 1.49 4.65 -38.27
C GLY A 54 0.38 4.30 -37.28
N THR A 55 0.69 4.38 -35.99
CA THR A 55 -0.19 4.01 -34.88
C THR A 55 -0.06 5.01 -33.75
N LEU A 56 -1.19 5.41 -33.17
CA LEU A 56 -1.23 6.21 -31.96
C LEU A 56 -0.99 5.30 -30.74
N ARG A 57 -0.13 5.72 -29.81
CA ARG A 57 0.28 4.93 -28.64
C ARG A 57 0.24 5.77 -27.37
N SER A 58 -0.07 5.10 -26.26
CA SER A 58 0.08 5.64 -24.90
C SER A 58 1.39 5.15 -24.29
N ARG A 59 1.99 5.94 -23.39
CA ARG A 59 3.10 5.48 -22.54
C ARG A 59 2.62 4.65 -21.35
N ARG A 60 1.34 4.75 -20.97
CA ARG A 60 0.74 3.95 -19.90
C ARG A 60 0.36 2.54 -20.32
N SER A 61 0.08 2.30 -21.61
CA SER A 61 -0.42 1.02 -22.09
C SER A 61 0.13 0.64 -23.46
N LEU A 62 0.42 -0.64 -23.65
CA LEU A 62 0.72 -1.21 -24.96
C LEU A 62 -0.54 -1.51 -25.79
N ARG A 63 -1.71 -1.48 -25.14
CA ARG A 63 -3.02 -1.68 -25.76
C ARG A 63 -3.61 -0.34 -26.19
N ASP A 64 -4.54 -0.40 -27.12
CA ASP A 64 -5.38 0.72 -27.56
C ASP A 64 -6.41 1.15 -26.50
N ARG A 65 -6.74 0.27 -25.56
CA ARG A 65 -7.59 0.54 -24.40
C ARG A 65 -6.75 0.90 -23.17
N ILE A 66 -7.06 2.03 -22.56
CA ILE A 66 -6.38 2.58 -21.38
C ILE A 66 -7.42 2.85 -20.30
N SER A 67 -7.16 2.44 -19.06
CA SER A 67 -8.01 2.79 -17.92
C SER A 67 -7.49 4.04 -17.24
N VAL A 68 -8.40 4.94 -16.88
CA VAL A 68 -8.14 6.16 -16.12
C VAL A 68 -9.11 6.18 -14.95
N GLN A 69 -8.59 6.45 -13.75
CA GLN A 69 -9.37 6.55 -12.53
C GLN A 69 -9.42 8.02 -12.11
N LEU A 70 -10.61 8.53 -11.87
CA LEU A 70 -10.88 9.88 -11.37
C LEU A 70 -11.76 9.77 -10.13
N THR A 71 -11.72 10.76 -9.26
CA THR A 71 -12.67 10.90 -8.15
C THR A 71 -13.48 12.18 -8.36
N GLU A 72 -14.79 12.13 -8.17
CA GLU A 72 -15.65 13.31 -8.28
C GLU A 72 -15.15 14.43 -7.36
N THR A 73 -15.32 15.69 -7.78
CA THR A 73 -15.04 16.88 -6.96
C THR A 73 -13.59 17.07 -6.47
N VAL A 74 -12.66 16.18 -6.85
CA VAL A 74 -11.24 16.30 -6.56
C VAL A 74 -10.55 17.02 -7.73
N GLU A 75 -9.94 18.19 -7.46
CA GLU A 75 -9.25 19.01 -8.46
C GLU A 75 -7.89 18.42 -8.93
N GLU A 76 -7.60 17.15 -8.62
CA GLU A 76 -6.39 16.49 -9.07
C GLU A 76 -6.58 15.92 -10.49
N ASP A 77 -5.85 16.53 -11.42
CA ASP A 77 -5.82 16.12 -12.80
C ASP A 77 -4.98 14.84 -13.00
N VAL A 78 -5.48 13.92 -13.84
CA VAL A 78 -4.74 12.72 -14.24
C VAL A 78 -4.13 12.91 -15.62
N THR A 79 -2.84 12.56 -15.80
CA THR A 79 -2.11 12.84 -17.05
C THR A 79 -1.56 11.60 -17.74
N ASP A 80 -1.71 11.49 -19.05
CA ASP A 80 -1.03 10.49 -19.88
C ASP A 80 -0.12 11.17 -20.91
N GLN A 81 0.87 10.44 -21.41
CA GLN A 81 1.72 10.87 -22.51
C GLN A 81 1.47 9.96 -23.70
N ILE A 82 0.94 10.53 -24.77
CA ILE A 82 0.67 9.85 -26.03
C ILE A 82 1.71 10.23 -27.08
N TYR A 83 1.96 9.34 -28.03
CA TYR A 83 2.89 9.59 -29.13
C TYR A 83 2.44 8.84 -30.37
N TYR A 84 2.83 9.36 -31.54
CA TYR A 84 2.58 8.70 -32.80
C TYR A 84 3.83 7.95 -33.25
N ARG A 85 3.67 6.71 -33.71
CA ARG A 85 4.78 5.85 -34.15
C ARG A 85 4.54 5.31 -35.55
N PHE A 86 5.51 5.51 -36.43
CA PHE A 86 5.57 4.87 -37.75
C PHE A 86 6.27 3.51 -37.68
N ASN A 87 5.94 2.63 -38.63
CA ASN A 87 6.60 1.34 -38.83
C ASN A 87 8.04 1.47 -39.39
N THR A 88 8.36 2.58 -40.05
CA THR A 88 9.68 2.93 -40.59
C THR A 88 10.01 4.40 -40.38
N CYS A 89 11.26 4.81 -40.62
CA CYS A 89 11.64 6.22 -40.60
C CYS A 89 10.97 6.98 -41.74
N ILE A 90 10.55 8.21 -41.46
CA ILE A 90 9.94 9.09 -42.47
C ILE A 90 10.98 9.99 -43.13
N ASP A 91 10.88 10.21 -44.43
CA ASP A 91 11.86 11.00 -45.20
C ASP A 91 11.66 12.52 -45.06
N GLN A 92 10.48 12.95 -44.62
CA GLN A 92 10.10 14.35 -44.45
C GLN A 92 9.43 14.53 -43.09
N GLN A 93 9.49 15.76 -42.56
CA GLN A 93 8.77 16.09 -41.34
C GLN A 93 7.26 15.97 -41.59
N ILE A 94 6.56 15.33 -40.67
CA ILE A 94 5.11 15.17 -40.73
C ILE A 94 4.47 15.79 -39.50
N THR A 95 3.36 16.48 -39.72
CA THR A 95 2.52 17.05 -38.66
C THR A 95 1.17 16.36 -38.67
N LEU A 96 0.73 15.92 -37.50
CA LEU A 96 -0.52 15.18 -37.27
C LEU A 96 -1.30 15.86 -36.17
N SER A 97 -2.63 15.77 -36.19
CA SER A 97 -3.46 16.20 -35.07
C SER A 97 -4.30 15.05 -34.55
N VAL A 98 -4.49 15.04 -33.23
CA VAL A 98 -5.34 14.14 -32.48
C VAL A 98 -6.37 14.96 -31.72
N ALA A 99 -7.62 14.46 -31.65
CA ALA A 99 -8.66 15.07 -30.85
C ALA A 99 -9.66 14.01 -30.37
N PRO A 100 -10.44 14.29 -29.32
CA PRO A 100 -11.58 13.47 -28.94
C PRO A 100 -12.55 13.28 -30.12
N ASP A 101 -12.97 12.04 -30.35
CA ASP A 101 -14.00 11.69 -31.35
C ASP A 101 -15.12 10.89 -30.69
N LEU A 102 -16.10 11.61 -30.15
CA LEU A 102 -17.23 11.01 -29.45
C LEU A 102 -18.17 10.22 -30.39
N SER A 103 -18.06 10.36 -31.71
CA SER A 103 -18.86 9.56 -32.65
C SER A 103 -18.50 8.07 -32.61
N LEU A 104 -17.31 7.74 -32.11
CA LEU A 104 -16.83 6.37 -31.94
C LEU A 104 -17.39 5.69 -30.69
N VAL A 105 -18.08 6.41 -29.79
CA VAL A 105 -18.61 5.82 -28.54
C VAL A 105 -19.72 4.81 -28.83
N ASP A 106 -20.71 5.16 -29.65
CA ASP A 106 -21.80 4.26 -30.01
C ASP A 106 -21.28 3.03 -30.77
N VAL A 107 -20.32 3.23 -31.69
CA VAL A 107 -19.67 2.15 -32.43
C VAL A 107 -18.94 1.20 -31.47
N TYR A 108 -18.19 1.75 -30.50
CA TYR A 108 -17.50 0.97 -29.50
C TYR A 108 -18.49 0.17 -28.64
N ASN A 109 -19.55 0.81 -28.16
CA ASN A 109 -20.59 0.18 -27.35
C ASN A 109 -21.29 -0.96 -28.11
N ASP A 110 -21.60 -0.78 -29.40
CA ASP A 110 -22.20 -1.81 -30.24
C ASP A 110 -21.29 -3.02 -30.46
N VAL A 111 -19.99 -2.77 -30.69
CA VAL A 111 -18.99 -3.83 -30.91
C VAL A 111 -18.71 -4.61 -29.62
N HIS A 112 -18.58 -3.90 -28.50
CA HIS A 112 -18.18 -4.48 -27.21
C HIS A 112 -19.35 -4.88 -26.30
N LYS A 113 -20.59 -4.60 -26.71
CA LYS A 113 -21.82 -4.85 -25.93
C LYS A 113 -21.77 -4.17 -24.56
N THR A 114 -21.40 -2.89 -24.58
CA THR A 114 -21.33 -2.01 -23.41
C THR A 114 -22.33 -0.86 -23.54
N ASP A 115 -22.52 -0.10 -22.47
CA ASP A 115 -23.37 1.10 -22.41
C ASP A 115 -22.60 2.23 -21.71
N LEU A 116 -21.44 2.58 -22.28
CA LEU A 116 -20.56 3.61 -21.71
C LEU A 116 -21.00 5.00 -22.16
N HIS A 117 -21.01 5.95 -21.24
CA HIS A 117 -21.31 7.35 -21.57
C HIS A 117 -20.10 8.05 -22.18
N PRO A 118 -20.28 9.00 -23.12
CA PRO A 118 -19.17 9.79 -23.64
C PRO A 118 -18.56 10.65 -22.53
N PHE A 119 -17.23 10.66 -22.41
CA PHE A 119 -16.55 11.57 -21.50
C PHE A 119 -16.57 13.01 -22.07
N PRO A 120 -16.90 14.04 -21.26
CA PRO A 120 -16.99 15.42 -21.76
C PRO A 120 -15.65 15.94 -22.29
N ILE A 121 -15.68 16.60 -23.44
CA ILE A 121 -14.45 17.09 -24.11
C ILE A 121 -13.84 18.29 -23.37
N GLU A 122 -14.65 19.05 -22.66
CA GLU A 122 -14.26 20.18 -21.81
C GLU A 122 -13.37 19.73 -20.63
N ASN A 123 -13.47 18.45 -20.24
CA ASN A 123 -12.68 17.83 -19.20
C ASN A 123 -11.38 17.22 -19.72
N VAL A 124 -11.05 17.45 -21.00
CA VAL A 124 -9.84 16.93 -21.65
C VAL A 124 -9.00 18.09 -22.15
N MET A 125 -7.78 18.19 -21.65
CA MET A 125 -6.78 19.12 -22.17
C MET A 125 -5.69 18.38 -22.93
N LEU A 126 -5.56 18.68 -24.21
CA LEU A 126 -4.41 18.27 -25.02
C LEU A 126 -3.39 19.40 -25.07
N ARG A 127 -2.16 19.14 -24.63
CA ARG A 127 -1.06 20.10 -24.84
C ARG A 127 -0.88 20.34 -26.35
N ASN A 128 -0.32 21.52 -26.68
CA ASN A 128 -0.06 21.92 -28.06
C ASN A 128 -1.28 21.78 -29.01
N GLY A 129 -2.50 21.85 -28.47
CA GLY A 129 -3.75 21.69 -29.24
C GLY A 129 -3.91 20.31 -29.90
N GLY A 130 -3.27 19.27 -29.38
CA GLY A 130 -3.35 17.93 -29.97
C GLY A 130 -2.44 17.71 -31.18
N VAL A 131 -1.46 18.60 -31.43
CA VAL A 131 -0.61 18.51 -32.62
C VAL A 131 0.71 17.79 -32.31
N PHE A 132 0.97 16.71 -33.03
CA PHE A 132 2.26 16.02 -33.07
C PHE A 132 3.13 16.54 -34.21
N SER A 133 4.44 16.52 -33.98
CA SER A 133 5.44 16.63 -35.05
C SER A 133 6.38 15.44 -35.00
N VAL A 134 6.57 14.80 -36.14
CA VAL A 134 7.56 13.72 -36.32
C VAL A 134 8.64 14.25 -37.25
N ALA A 135 9.89 14.23 -36.79
CA ALA A 135 11.02 14.75 -37.54
C ALA A 135 11.43 13.78 -38.65
N ALA A 136 11.96 14.33 -39.76
CA ALA A 136 12.57 13.52 -40.81
C ALA A 136 13.71 12.65 -40.22
N GLY A 137 13.79 11.40 -40.64
CA GLY A 137 14.76 10.41 -40.15
C GLY A 137 14.38 9.74 -38.83
N THR A 138 13.21 10.02 -38.25
CA THR A 138 12.73 9.41 -37.00
C THR A 138 11.49 8.54 -37.23
N MET A 139 11.19 7.65 -36.27
CA MET A 139 10.01 6.79 -36.30
C MET A 139 8.90 7.26 -35.35
N THR A 140 9.21 8.15 -34.40
CA THR A 140 8.31 8.50 -33.28
C THR A 140 8.24 10.00 -33.09
N SER A 141 7.05 10.51 -32.77
CA SER A 141 6.90 11.89 -32.31
C SER A 141 7.53 12.09 -30.94
N GLU A 142 7.78 13.35 -30.58
CA GLU A 142 7.87 13.72 -29.17
C GLU A 142 6.53 13.39 -28.46
N PRO A 143 6.56 13.02 -27.17
CA PRO A 143 5.34 12.74 -26.42
C PRO A 143 4.50 14.00 -26.25
N LEU A 144 3.19 13.85 -26.41
CA LEU A 144 2.18 14.86 -26.12
C LEU A 144 1.46 14.49 -24.82
N GLU A 145 1.34 15.44 -23.90
CA GLU A 145 0.57 15.25 -22.68
C GLU A 145 -0.93 15.48 -22.93
N ILE A 146 -1.74 14.56 -22.41
CA ILE A 146 -3.19 14.66 -22.27
C ILE A 146 -3.53 14.68 -20.78
N VAL A 147 -4.47 15.55 -20.41
CA VAL A 147 -4.92 15.76 -19.02
C VAL A 147 -6.42 15.49 -18.95
N PHE A 148 -6.83 14.72 -17.94
CA PHE A 148 -8.22 14.38 -17.64
C PHE A 148 -8.62 15.01 -16.31
N SER A 149 -9.75 15.72 -16.29
CA SER A 149 -10.29 16.37 -15.09
C SER A 149 -11.66 15.80 -14.71
N SER A 150 -11.98 15.76 -13.42
CA SER A 150 -13.30 15.32 -12.92
C SER A 150 -14.27 16.48 -12.64
N ASN A 151 -13.94 17.69 -13.08
CA ASN A 151 -14.78 18.89 -12.89
C ASN A 151 -16.21 18.64 -13.39
N ASP A 152 -17.20 18.91 -12.53
CA ASP A 152 -18.64 18.73 -12.82
C ASP A 152 -19.04 17.30 -13.30
N MET A 153 -18.19 16.30 -13.07
CA MET A 153 -18.50 14.90 -13.36
C MET A 153 -19.30 14.27 -12.23
N ILE A 154 -20.20 13.36 -12.59
CA ILE A 154 -20.87 12.46 -11.64
C ILE A 154 -20.19 11.09 -11.65
N PRO A 155 -20.33 10.29 -10.58
CA PRO A 155 -19.79 8.95 -10.55
C PRO A 155 -20.36 8.07 -11.67
N GLY A 156 -19.50 7.31 -12.33
CA GLY A 156 -19.88 6.53 -13.49
C GLY A 156 -18.68 6.06 -14.32
N THR A 157 -18.96 5.25 -15.35
CA THR A 157 -17.93 4.83 -16.31
C THR A 157 -18.18 5.47 -17.65
N TYR A 158 -17.15 6.12 -18.16
CA TYR A 158 -17.16 6.92 -19.37
C TYR A 158 -16.16 6.38 -20.38
N LEU A 159 -16.34 6.76 -21.65
CA LEU A 159 -15.44 6.45 -22.74
C LEU A 159 -15.00 7.73 -23.44
N LEU A 160 -13.70 7.89 -23.59
CA LEU A 160 -13.11 8.92 -24.46
C LEU A 160 -12.30 8.24 -25.58
N PRO A 161 -12.86 8.13 -26.79
CA PRO A 161 -12.10 7.82 -27.98
C PRO A 161 -11.27 9.03 -28.39
N LEU A 162 -9.97 8.84 -28.56
CA LEU A 162 -9.01 9.86 -28.94
C LEU A 162 -8.40 9.47 -30.29
N ALA A 163 -8.82 10.15 -31.36
CA ALA A 163 -8.56 9.74 -32.73
C ALA A 163 -7.71 10.75 -33.52
N VAL A 164 -6.90 10.24 -34.44
CA VAL A 164 -6.17 11.05 -35.42
C VAL A 164 -7.17 11.70 -36.38
N GLN A 165 -7.08 13.02 -36.54
CA GLN A 165 -8.10 13.82 -37.24
C GLN A 165 -7.86 13.94 -38.74
N ASN A 166 -6.59 14.03 -39.16
CA ASN A 166 -6.22 14.21 -40.56
C ASN A 166 -5.37 13.04 -41.03
N GLY A 167 -5.74 12.48 -42.17
CA GLY A 167 -4.88 11.53 -42.85
C GLY A 167 -3.64 12.20 -43.46
N ILE A 168 -2.54 11.46 -43.63
CA ILE A 168 -1.34 11.94 -44.31
C ILE A 168 -1.36 11.41 -45.75
N ASP A 169 -1.22 12.31 -46.72
CA ASP A 169 -1.15 11.95 -48.14
C ASP A 169 -0.02 10.92 -48.39
N GLY A 170 -0.38 9.78 -49.00
CA GLY A 170 0.58 8.71 -49.36
C GLY A 170 0.93 7.74 -48.23
N ILE A 171 0.40 7.91 -47.01
CA ILE A 171 0.62 7.00 -45.88
C ILE A 171 -0.68 6.25 -45.59
N LYS A 172 -0.62 4.92 -45.64
CA LYS A 172 -1.78 4.10 -45.35
C LYS A 172 -1.96 4.03 -43.85
N ILE A 173 -3.04 4.62 -43.38
CA ILE A 173 -3.35 4.67 -41.95
C ILE A 173 -4.23 3.44 -41.64
N THR A 174 -3.73 2.54 -40.81
CA THR A 174 -4.31 1.20 -40.52
C THR A 174 -5.06 1.18 -39.18
N GLU A 175 -5.52 0.01 -38.73
CA GLU A 175 -6.03 -0.22 -37.36
C GLU A 175 -5.08 0.38 -36.31
N GLY A 176 -5.64 1.04 -35.28
CA GLY A 176 -4.86 1.75 -34.24
C GLY A 176 -4.76 3.27 -34.40
N GLN A 177 -5.74 3.90 -35.06
CA GLN A 177 -5.85 5.38 -35.18
C GLN A 177 -6.52 6.05 -33.98
N ALA A 178 -7.06 5.26 -33.07
CA ALA A 178 -7.72 5.74 -31.88
C ALA A 178 -7.16 5.03 -30.65
N LEU A 179 -7.04 5.79 -29.56
CA LEU A 179 -6.93 5.26 -28.22
C LEU A 179 -8.30 5.38 -27.55
N TYR A 180 -8.70 4.37 -26.80
CA TYR A 180 -9.95 4.34 -26.06
C TYR A 180 -9.65 4.42 -24.57
N TYR A 181 -9.88 5.59 -23.98
CA TYR A 181 -9.77 5.76 -22.53
C TYR A 181 -11.09 5.39 -21.87
N GLY A 182 -11.09 4.28 -21.13
CA GLY A 182 -12.15 3.94 -20.18
C GLY A 182 -11.91 4.69 -18.88
N ILE A 183 -12.71 5.73 -18.64
CA ILE A 183 -12.55 6.63 -17.51
C ILE A 183 -13.60 6.27 -16.48
N ASN A 184 -13.19 5.79 -15.32
CA ASN A 184 -14.08 5.57 -14.19
C ASN A 184 -13.98 6.77 -13.25
N VAL A 185 -15.11 7.38 -12.95
CA VAL A 185 -15.26 8.44 -11.96
C VAL A 185 -15.89 7.81 -10.73
N ARG A 186 -15.13 7.75 -9.63
CA ARG A 186 -15.59 7.24 -8.34
C ARG A 186 -16.23 8.36 -7.52
N GLU A 187 -17.21 8.00 -6.70
CA GLU A 187 -17.73 8.87 -5.63
C GLU A 187 -16.65 9.16 -4.59
N PHE A 188 -16.55 10.41 -4.13
CA PHE A 188 -15.60 10.79 -3.09
C PHE A 188 -16.13 10.31 -1.74
N ASP A 189 -15.34 9.51 -1.03
CA ASP A 189 -15.80 8.92 0.22
C ASP A 189 -15.56 9.88 1.40
N LYS A 190 -16.60 10.66 1.69
CA LYS A 190 -16.60 11.62 2.80
C LYS A 190 -16.36 10.92 4.14
N ASN A 191 -15.73 11.63 5.06
CA ASN A 191 -15.44 11.11 6.39
C ASN A 191 -16.67 11.18 7.31
N ILE A 192 -17.68 10.37 7.01
CA ILE A 192 -18.97 10.39 7.71
C ILE A 192 -18.91 9.63 9.04
N TYR A 193 -19.48 10.23 10.07
CA TYR A 193 -19.88 9.57 11.31
C TYR A 193 -21.39 9.42 11.36
N GLN A 194 -21.87 8.26 11.81
CA GLN A 194 -23.29 7.94 11.94
C GLN A 194 -23.68 7.81 13.42
N SER A 195 -24.86 8.30 13.77
CA SER A 195 -25.45 8.13 15.09
C SER A 195 -26.96 8.12 15.02
N GLY A 196 -27.53 6.92 15.13
CA GLY A 196 -28.96 6.70 14.86
C GLY A 196 -29.27 7.05 13.40
N ASP A 197 -30.35 7.80 13.19
CA ASP A 197 -30.76 8.24 11.85
C ASP A 197 -29.97 9.45 11.32
N ASN A 198 -29.05 10.00 12.13
CA ASN A 198 -28.25 11.17 11.76
C ASN A 198 -26.87 10.76 11.25
N SER A 199 -26.35 11.52 10.29
CA SER A 199 -24.97 11.40 9.84
C SER A 199 -24.39 12.77 9.51
N TRP A 200 -23.10 12.95 9.78
CA TRP A 200 -22.38 14.19 9.49
C TRP A 200 -20.90 13.90 9.25
N GLU A 201 -20.22 14.80 8.56
CA GLU A 201 -18.78 14.69 8.31
C GLU A 201 -17.97 15.07 9.55
N ILE A 202 -16.91 14.32 9.81
CA ILE A 202 -15.93 14.54 10.88
C ILE A 202 -14.52 14.59 10.28
N PRO A 203 -13.62 15.48 10.76
CA PRO A 203 -12.26 15.53 10.23
C PRO A 203 -11.39 14.36 10.71
N LEU A 204 -10.28 14.11 10.02
CA LEU A 204 -9.18 13.31 10.56
C LEU A 204 -8.54 14.03 11.76
N ASP A 205 -8.17 13.29 12.80
CA ASP A 205 -7.64 13.89 14.03
C ASP A 205 -6.34 14.64 13.81
N THR A 206 -6.22 15.80 14.45
CA THR A 206 -5.03 16.67 14.37
C THR A 206 -4.34 16.85 15.72
N GLU A 207 -4.92 16.34 16.80
CA GLU A 207 -4.30 16.35 18.14
C GLU A 207 -3.30 15.20 18.28
N TRP A 208 -3.68 14.02 17.80
CA TRP A 208 -2.93 12.77 17.82
C TRP A 208 -2.53 12.34 16.41
N THR A 209 -1.30 11.87 16.28
CA THR A 209 -0.86 11.11 15.11
C THR A 209 -0.97 9.63 15.44
N THR A 210 -2.06 9.01 15.03
CA THR A 210 -2.31 7.58 15.26
C THR A 210 -1.81 6.75 14.09
N VAL A 211 -1.02 5.71 14.40
CA VAL A 211 -0.46 4.77 13.42
C VAL A 211 -1.16 3.43 13.60
N PHE A 212 -1.81 2.90 12.55
CA PHE A 212 -2.44 1.58 12.59
C PHE A 212 -1.70 0.62 11.68
N TYR A 213 -1.17 -0.46 12.25
CA TYR A 213 -0.68 -1.58 11.46
C TYR A 213 -1.84 -2.44 10.99
N VAL A 214 -1.80 -2.89 9.73
CA VAL A 214 -2.84 -3.73 9.15
C VAL A 214 -2.20 -4.89 8.39
N ASN A 215 -2.37 -6.10 8.93
CA ASN A 215 -1.98 -7.31 8.24
C ASN A 215 -3.02 -7.69 7.18
N THR A 216 -2.73 -7.37 5.91
CA THR A 216 -3.63 -7.64 4.77
C THR A 216 -3.87 -9.12 4.52
N SER A 217 -3.04 -10.02 5.06
CA SER A 217 -3.30 -11.46 5.01
C SER A 217 -4.40 -11.91 5.96
N GLU A 218 -4.82 -11.06 6.89
CA GLU A 218 -5.84 -11.38 7.91
C GLU A 218 -7.09 -10.52 7.76
N VAL A 219 -6.94 -9.23 7.44
CA VAL A 219 -8.04 -8.26 7.43
C VAL A 219 -8.00 -7.36 6.19
N GLN A 220 -9.16 -6.80 5.85
CA GLN A 220 -9.28 -5.80 4.79
C GLN A 220 -8.64 -4.48 5.23
N ALA A 221 -7.85 -3.82 4.36
CA ALA A 221 -7.11 -2.60 4.74
C ALA A 221 -8.00 -1.45 5.22
N HIS A 222 -9.19 -1.27 4.60
CA HIS A 222 -10.14 -0.25 5.00
C HIS A 222 -10.73 -0.48 6.39
N TYR A 223 -10.43 -1.61 7.05
CA TYR A 223 -10.73 -1.79 8.47
C TYR A 223 -10.19 -0.60 9.28
N ALA A 224 -9.02 -0.07 8.94
CA ALA A 224 -8.43 1.09 9.61
C ALA A 224 -9.28 2.38 9.57
N ASP A 225 -10.32 2.44 8.75
CA ASP A 225 -11.20 3.60 8.60
C ASP A 225 -12.33 3.66 9.66
N TYR A 226 -12.44 2.67 10.54
CA TYR A 226 -13.65 2.47 11.34
C TYR A 226 -13.70 3.23 12.68
N VAL A 227 -12.61 3.86 13.13
CA VAL A 227 -12.51 4.44 14.49
C VAL A 227 -12.76 5.95 14.50
N ALA A 228 -13.60 6.39 15.42
CA ALA A 228 -13.79 7.80 15.78
C ALA A 228 -13.40 8.06 17.24
N LEU A 229 -12.96 9.28 17.51
CA LEU A 229 -12.67 9.80 18.84
C LEU A 229 -13.52 11.04 19.10
N GLN A 230 -14.13 11.10 20.27
CA GLN A 230 -14.82 12.28 20.76
C GLN A 230 -14.17 12.75 22.05
N LYS A 231 -13.85 14.04 22.11
CA LYS A 231 -13.37 14.72 23.31
C LYS A 231 -14.50 15.59 23.85
N LYS A 232 -14.82 15.45 25.13
CA LYS A 232 -15.85 16.23 25.83
C LYS A 232 -15.26 17.09 26.93
N GLU A 233 -15.91 18.21 27.18
CA GLU A 233 -15.69 19.01 28.37
C GLU A 233 -16.21 18.24 29.59
N LYS A 234 -15.50 18.31 30.72
CA LYS A 234 -15.72 17.42 31.86
C LYS A 234 -16.95 17.77 32.71
N ASP A 235 -17.33 19.04 32.75
CA ASP A 235 -18.40 19.54 33.62
C ASP A 235 -19.72 19.68 32.85
N SER A 236 -19.67 20.13 31.59
CA SER A 236 -20.85 20.29 30.72
C SER A 236 -21.17 19.05 29.90
N PHE A 237 -20.20 18.13 29.72
CA PHE A 237 -20.30 16.97 28.82
C PHE A 237 -20.51 17.34 27.34
N GLU A 238 -20.33 18.61 26.98
CA GLU A 238 -20.41 19.07 25.60
C GLU A 238 -19.25 18.54 24.78
N SER A 239 -19.51 18.21 23.52
CA SER A 239 -18.46 17.75 22.60
C SER A 239 -17.57 18.93 22.20
N ILE A 240 -16.28 18.81 22.46
CA ILE A 240 -15.25 19.76 22.04
C ILE A 240 -14.82 19.43 20.62
N THR A 241 -14.43 18.17 20.41
CA THR A 241 -14.05 17.66 19.09
C THR A 241 -14.65 16.29 18.86
N GLN A 242 -14.86 15.99 17.59
CA GLN A 242 -15.19 14.67 17.11
C GLN A 242 -14.43 14.43 15.82
N THR A 243 -13.55 13.45 15.83
CA THR A 243 -12.57 13.20 14.78
C THR A 243 -12.49 11.72 14.47
N SER A 244 -11.91 11.37 13.32
CA SER A 244 -11.56 9.99 12.99
C SER A 244 -10.09 9.73 13.28
N LEU A 245 -9.73 8.48 13.62
CA LEU A 245 -8.35 8.06 13.86
C LEU A 245 -7.78 7.28 12.66
N GLY A 246 -6.49 6.94 12.74
CA GLY A 246 -5.73 6.25 11.70
C GLY A 246 -5.06 7.21 10.74
N ASN A 247 -4.20 8.11 11.23
CA ASN A 247 -3.51 9.10 10.40
C ASN A 247 -2.53 8.44 9.43
N ILE A 248 -1.80 7.42 9.90
CA ILE A 248 -0.87 6.63 9.09
C ILE A 248 -1.29 5.17 9.17
N ILE A 249 -1.60 4.57 8.03
CA ILE A 249 -1.96 3.16 7.91
C ILE A 249 -0.76 2.42 7.34
N VAL A 250 -0.23 1.46 8.11
CA VAL A 250 0.94 0.68 7.75
C VAL A 250 0.50 -0.71 7.30
N LEU A 251 0.45 -0.92 5.99
CA LEU A 251 0.04 -2.17 5.38
C LEU A 251 1.15 -3.21 5.42
N ARG A 252 0.79 -4.43 5.81
CA ARG A 252 1.66 -5.59 5.84
C ARG A 252 1.04 -6.75 5.05
N ILE A 253 1.82 -7.66 4.47
CA ILE A 253 3.27 -7.84 4.64
C ILE A 253 4.00 -7.61 3.30
N ALA A 254 5.12 -6.89 3.35
CA ALA A 254 6.15 -6.95 2.31
C ALA A 254 7.51 -7.32 2.93
N GLN A 255 8.32 -8.08 2.22
CA GLN A 255 9.55 -8.65 2.79
C GLN A 255 10.80 -8.39 1.95
N VAL A 256 11.95 -8.44 2.63
CA VAL A 256 13.27 -8.60 2.02
C VAL A 256 13.53 -10.09 1.81
N ASP A 257 13.45 -10.54 0.57
CA ASP A 257 13.78 -11.91 0.15
C ASP A 257 15.13 -11.94 -0.61
N TYR A 258 15.61 -13.13 -0.95
CA TYR A 258 16.89 -13.33 -1.61
C TYR A 258 16.81 -14.38 -2.72
N ASP A 259 17.15 -13.97 -3.94
CA ASP A 259 17.40 -14.88 -5.05
C ASP A 259 18.87 -15.31 -5.03
N ALA A 260 19.13 -16.54 -4.57
CA ALA A 260 20.47 -17.09 -4.48
C ALA A 260 21.12 -17.38 -5.85
N ALA A 261 20.34 -17.61 -6.90
CA ALA A 261 20.87 -17.87 -8.25
C ALA A 261 21.38 -16.59 -8.88
N LEU A 262 20.68 -15.47 -8.65
CA LEU A 262 21.05 -14.14 -9.15
C LEU A 262 21.86 -13.31 -8.16
N GLN A 263 22.05 -13.81 -6.93
CA GLN A 263 22.63 -13.10 -5.79
C GLN A 263 21.96 -11.75 -5.51
N ARG A 264 20.65 -11.68 -5.76
CA ARG A 264 19.88 -10.43 -5.79
C ARG A 264 18.93 -10.36 -4.61
N VAL A 265 18.86 -9.19 -3.98
CA VAL A 265 17.88 -8.89 -2.93
C VAL A 265 16.55 -8.54 -3.61
N ILE A 266 15.48 -9.17 -3.17
CA ILE A 266 14.15 -9.03 -3.80
C ILE A 266 13.21 -8.34 -2.82
N PHE A 267 12.54 -7.29 -3.29
CA PHE A 267 11.37 -6.75 -2.61
C PHE A 267 10.16 -7.64 -2.92
N ALA A 268 9.62 -8.30 -1.89
CA ALA A 268 8.60 -9.33 -2.01
C ALA A 268 7.32 -8.98 -1.22
N PRO A 269 6.40 -8.19 -1.80
CA PRO A 269 5.03 -8.05 -1.28
C PRO A 269 4.27 -9.38 -1.35
N THR A 270 3.38 -9.66 -0.39
CA THR A 270 2.49 -10.82 -0.46
C THR A 270 1.42 -10.64 -1.54
N SER A 271 0.84 -11.75 -2.01
CA SER A 271 -0.30 -11.72 -2.94
C SER A 271 -1.51 -10.98 -2.35
N ASP A 272 -1.67 -11.01 -1.03
CA ASP A 272 -2.76 -10.33 -0.31
C ASP A 272 -2.59 -8.82 -0.31
N LEU A 273 -1.34 -8.35 -0.14
CA LEU A 273 -1.01 -6.95 -0.28
C LEU A 273 -1.21 -6.48 -1.73
N PHE A 274 -0.76 -7.28 -2.72
CA PHE A 274 -1.04 -6.98 -4.13
C PHE A 274 -2.54 -6.86 -4.41
N TYR A 275 -3.34 -7.84 -3.98
CA TYR A 275 -4.79 -7.80 -4.17
C TYR A 275 -5.41 -6.54 -3.57
N THR A 276 -5.02 -6.20 -2.34
CA THR A 276 -5.49 -4.99 -1.64
C THR A 276 -5.22 -3.73 -2.46
N LEU A 277 -4.02 -3.60 -3.03
CA LEU A 277 -3.61 -2.41 -3.78
C LEU A 277 -4.17 -2.38 -5.20
N GLU A 278 -4.30 -3.53 -5.87
CA GLU A 278 -4.93 -3.65 -7.19
C GLU A 278 -6.43 -3.35 -7.15
N HIS A 279 -7.05 -3.49 -5.98
CA HIS A 279 -8.44 -3.13 -5.70
C HIS A 279 -8.55 -1.84 -4.86
N SER A 280 -7.69 -0.87 -5.17
CA SER A 280 -7.56 0.42 -4.46
C SER A 280 -8.90 1.13 -4.24
N ASP A 281 -9.79 1.14 -5.23
CA ASP A 281 -11.10 1.81 -5.15
C ASP A 281 -11.94 1.37 -3.94
N LYS A 282 -11.75 0.13 -3.48
CA LYS A 282 -12.44 -0.43 -2.31
C LYS A 282 -11.61 -0.33 -1.03
N TYR A 283 -10.33 -0.67 -1.09
CA TYR A 283 -9.54 -0.87 0.13
C TYR A 283 -8.64 0.31 0.50
N ILE A 284 -8.31 1.21 -0.42
CA ILE A 284 -7.27 2.24 -0.25
C ILE A 284 -7.80 3.65 -0.51
N ALA A 285 -8.36 3.91 -1.70
CA ALA A 285 -8.83 5.24 -2.09
C ALA A 285 -9.81 5.88 -1.08
N PRO A 286 -10.78 5.13 -0.52
CA PRO A 286 -11.65 5.64 0.54
C PRO A 286 -10.90 6.16 1.78
N MET A 287 -9.75 5.58 2.13
CA MET A 287 -8.94 6.06 3.25
C MET A 287 -8.16 7.32 2.88
N LYS A 288 -7.64 7.39 1.65
CA LYS A 288 -6.89 8.55 1.13
C LYS A 288 -7.78 9.78 0.99
N ASP A 289 -9.03 9.63 0.54
CA ASP A 289 -10.04 10.70 0.48
C ASP A 289 -10.19 11.42 1.84
N LYS A 290 -10.08 10.64 2.92
CA LYS A 290 -10.22 11.13 4.30
C LYS A 290 -8.90 11.64 4.89
N GLY A 291 -7.87 11.82 4.06
CA GLY A 291 -6.57 12.38 4.41
C GLY A 291 -5.58 11.40 5.04
N ARG A 292 -5.89 10.10 5.10
CA ARG A 292 -4.99 9.10 5.70
C ARG A 292 -3.80 8.81 4.79
N LYS A 293 -2.64 8.61 5.42
CA LYS A 293 -1.39 8.24 4.73
C LYS A 293 -1.23 6.74 4.70
N ILE A 294 -1.07 6.17 3.51
CA ILE A 294 -0.95 4.73 3.31
C ILE A 294 0.51 4.36 3.07
N CYS A 295 1.12 3.64 4.01
CA CYS A 295 2.51 3.19 3.93
C CYS A 295 2.58 1.65 3.81
N VAL A 296 3.63 1.13 3.18
CA VAL A 296 3.95 -0.31 3.21
C VAL A 296 5.03 -0.59 4.24
N CYS A 297 4.83 -1.60 5.09
CA CYS A 297 5.86 -2.08 6.00
C CYS A 297 6.69 -3.19 5.37
N ILE A 298 8.01 -3.02 5.43
CA ILE A 298 9.01 -3.95 4.94
C ILE A 298 9.69 -4.61 6.13
N GLU A 299 9.70 -5.95 6.14
CA GLU A 299 10.35 -6.78 7.16
C GLU A 299 11.19 -7.91 6.54
N GLY A 300 11.85 -8.75 7.33
CA GLY A 300 12.69 -9.83 6.81
C GLY A 300 11.92 -11.10 6.43
N ALA A 301 12.39 -11.82 5.40
CA ALA A 301 11.82 -13.12 4.96
C ALA A 301 12.52 -14.35 5.59
N GLY A 302 13.37 -14.15 6.59
CA GLY A 302 14.08 -15.23 7.28
C GLY A 302 15.16 -15.89 6.43
N LYS A 303 15.75 -15.21 5.44
CA LYS A 303 16.75 -15.78 4.52
C LYS A 303 18.20 -15.45 4.89
N GLY A 304 18.43 -14.68 5.94
CA GLY A 304 19.75 -14.26 6.39
C GLY A 304 20.30 -13.02 5.67
N ILE A 305 19.53 -12.44 4.75
CA ILE A 305 19.75 -11.09 4.23
C ILE A 305 18.67 -10.16 4.80
N GLY A 306 19.03 -8.92 5.08
CA GLY A 306 18.14 -7.90 5.65
C GLY A 306 18.80 -6.52 5.61
N PHE A 307 18.19 -5.54 6.27
CA PHE A 307 18.65 -4.14 6.21
C PHE A 307 20.08 -3.94 6.71
N CYS A 308 20.58 -4.79 7.61
CA CYS A 308 21.90 -4.65 8.23
C CYS A 308 23.05 -5.36 7.50
N ASN A 309 22.85 -5.98 6.33
CA ASN A 309 23.94 -6.72 5.66
C ASN A 309 23.92 -6.70 4.13
N MET A 310 23.26 -5.71 3.52
CA MET A 310 23.29 -5.50 2.07
C MET A 310 24.55 -4.75 1.63
N THR A 311 25.01 -5.03 0.42
CA THR A 311 26.02 -4.21 -0.28
C THR A 311 25.38 -2.96 -0.89
N ASP A 312 26.18 -1.93 -1.18
CA ASP A 312 25.69 -0.68 -1.79
C ASP A 312 24.94 -0.94 -3.13
N ALA A 313 25.38 -1.92 -3.93
CA ALA A 313 24.71 -2.31 -5.17
C ALA A 313 23.35 -2.98 -4.92
N GLN A 314 23.26 -3.84 -3.90
CA GLN A 314 22.00 -4.45 -3.49
C GLN A 314 21.03 -3.43 -2.91
N ILE A 315 21.52 -2.46 -2.12
CA ILE A 315 20.72 -1.35 -1.62
C ILE A 315 20.12 -0.54 -2.78
N ALA A 316 20.95 -0.15 -3.76
CA ALA A 316 20.48 0.63 -4.90
C ALA A 316 19.41 -0.12 -5.72
N ASP A 317 19.62 -1.41 -5.98
CA ASP A 317 18.65 -2.24 -6.70
C ASP A 317 17.36 -2.48 -5.89
N PHE A 318 17.47 -2.76 -4.59
CA PHE A 318 16.32 -2.95 -3.71
C PHE A 318 15.48 -1.68 -3.59
N VAL A 319 16.11 -0.52 -3.40
CA VAL A 319 15.42 0.78 -3.35
C VAL A 319 14.72 1.08 -4.68
N ALA A 320 15.32 0.74 -5.82
CA ALA A 320 14.66 0.91 -7.12
C ALA A 320 13.39 0.05 -7.24
N GLN A 321 13.41 -1.18 -6.72
CA GLN A 321 12.21 -2.05 -6.66
C GLN A 321 11.13 -1.44 -5.76
N VAL A 322 11.49 -0.98 -4.56
CA VAL A 322 10.55 -0.34 -3.61
C VAL A 322 9.96 0.94 -4.19
N LYS A 323 10.78 1.80 -4.80
CA LYS A 323 10.32 3.03 -5.47
C LYS A 323 9.29 2.73 -6.56
N ALA A 324 9.60 1.76 -7.43
CA ALA A 324 8.68 1.37 -8.50
C ALA A 324 7.32 0.91 -7.93
N PHE A 325 7.32 0.15 -6.83
CA PHE A 325 6.10 -0.27 -6.17
C PHE A 325 5.31 0.90 -5.55
N VAL A 326 5.99 1.77 -4.79
CA VAL A 326 5.39 2.96 -4.15
C VAL A 326 4.77 3.89 -5.20
N GLU A 327 5.44 4.13 -6.33
CA GLU A 327 4.92 4.96 -7.42
C GLU A 327 3.79 4.29 -8.19
N THR A 328 3.88 2.97 -8.43
CA THR A 328 2.84 2.23 -9.17
C THR A 328 1.50 2.23 -8.45
N TYR A 329 1.52 2.05 -7.13
CA TYR A 329 0.31 1.97 -6.30
C TYR A 329 0.01 3.27 -5.54
N ASP A 330 0.73 4.35 -5.86
CA ASP A 330 0.60 5.68 -5.25
C ASP A 330 0.54 5.66 -3.71
N LEU A 331 1.47 4.93 -3.08
CA LEU A 331 1.56 4.82 -1.62
C LEU A 331 2.17 6.08 -1.03
N ASP A 332 1.65 6.58 0.08
CA ASP A 332 2.19 7.76 0.77
C ASP A 332 3.55 7.52 1.41
N GLY A 333 4.02 6.28 1.58
CA GLY A 333 5.34 6.04 2.16
C GLY A 333 5.74 4.59 2.44
N VAL A 334 6.83 4.46 3.18
CA VAL A 334 7.45 3.19 3.59
C VAL A 334 7.70 3.18 5.10
N ASN A 335 7.45 2.02 5.72
CA ASN A 335 7.86 1.71 7.08
C ASN A 335 8.92 0.59 7.06
N LEU A 336 10.04 0.79 7.75
CA LEU A 336 11.12 -0.18 7.84
C LEU A 336 11.18 -0.79 9.24
N TRP A 337 10.94 -2.10 9.34
CA TRP A 337 11.02 -2.84 10.60
C TRP A 337 12.00 -4.01 10.43
N ASP A 338 13.22 -3.87 10.95
CA ASP A 338 14.21 -4.96 10.88
C ASP A 338 13.90 -6.06 11.89
N ARG A 339 12.97 -6.93 11.52
CA ARG A 339 12.67 -8.16 12.25
C ARG A 339 12.56 -9.32 11.28
N GLY A 340 12.84 -10.52 11.76
CA GLY A 340 12.65 -11.73 10.98
C GLY A 340 13.62 -11.91 9.80
N ALA A 341 14.70 -11.12 9.67
CA ALA A 341 15.69 -11.31 8.61
C ALA A 341 16.42 -12.66 8.74
N GLY A 342 16.65 -13.12 9.96
CA GLY A 342 17.33 -14.39 10.26
C GLY A 342 18.83 -14.35 9.94
N TYR A 343 19.51 -13.25 10.32
CA TYR A 343 20.94 -13.02 10.11
C TYR A 343 21.83 -14.17 10.64
N GLY A 344 23.05 -14.27 10.10
CA GLY A 344 24.02 -15.29 10.49
C GLY A 344 23.85 -16.66 9.82
N LYS A 345 22.99 -16.76 8.79
CA LYS A 345 22.87 -17.98 7.97
C LYS A 345 24.12 -18.21 7.12
N GLU A 346 24.50 -19.48 6.99
CA GLU A 346 25.64 -19.89 6.17
C GLU A 346 25.51 -19.36 4.73
N GLY A 347 26.57 -18.71 4.24
CA GLY A 347 26.62 -18.13 2.90
C GLY A 347 26.06 -16.70 2.78
N MET A 348 25.50 -16.13 3.85
CA MET A 348 25.06 -14.73 3.88
C MET A 348 26.12 -13.82 4.52
N PRO A 349 26.15 -12.52 4.17
CA PRO A 349 27.05 -11.56 4.80
C PRO A 349 26.71 -11.36 6.28
N ASP A 350 27.74 -11.10 7.09
CA ASP A 350 27.55 -10.68 8.49
C ASP A 350 26.87 -9.31 8.57
N MET A 351 26.20 -9.07 9.70
CA MET A 351 25.65 -7.74 10.00
C MET A 351 26.76 -6.70 10.09
N ASN A 352 26.44 -5.49 9.65
CA ASN A 352 27.28 -4.31 9.83
C ASN A 352 26.41 -3.08 10.12
N THR A 353 27.03 -2.07 10.70
CA THR A 353 26.35 -0.85 11.17
C THR A 353 26.15 0.20 10.08
N THR A 354 26.60 -0.04 8.85
CA THR A 354 26.52 0.96 7.76
C THR A 354 25.45 0.64 6.72
N SER A 355 25.07 -0.63 6.57
CA SER A 355 24.07 -1.07 5.58
C SER A 355 22.71 -0.42 5.80
N TYR A 356 22.17 -0.45 7.02
CA TYR A 356 20.84 0.08 7.30
C TYR A 356 20.78 1.62 7.19
N PRO A 357 21.74 2.40 7.75
CA PRO A 357 21.79 3.84 7.51
C PRO A 357 21.92 4.23 6.04
N LYS A 358 22.72 3.49 5.25
CA LYS A 358 22.83 3.69 3.80
C LYS A 358 21.51 3.39 3.09
N LEU A 359 20.83 2.30 3.45
CA LEU A 359 19.52 1.95 2.91
C LEU A 359 18.51 3.08 3.15
N ILE A 360 18.41 3.58 4.38
CA ILE A 360 17.50 4.68 4.75
C ILE A 360 17.81 5.94 3.92
N LYS A 361 19.08 6.32 3.85
CA LYS A 361 19.52 7.48 3.06
C LYS A 361 19.17 7.33 1.58
N THR A 362 19.53 6.20 0.96
CA THR A 362 19.25 5.93 -0.45
C THR A 362 17.74 5.87 -0.73
N MET A 363 16.96 5.30 0.19
CA MET A 363 15.49 5.28 0.11
C MET A 363 14.92 6.72 0.12
N ARG A 364 15.37 7.57 1.06
CA ARG A 364 14.95 8.98 1.12
C ARG A 364 15.30 9.74 -0.16
N GLU A 365 16.53 9.57 -0.65
CA GLU A 365 16.98 10.22 -1.88
C GLU A 365 16.16 9.77 -3.11
N ALA A 366 15.72 8.51 -3.13
CA ALA A 366 14.93 7.95 -4.22
C ALA A 366 13.43 8.32 -4.17
N LEU A 367 12.82 8.36 -2.98
CA LEU A 367 11.40 8.66 -2.79
C LEU A 367 11.10 10.16 -2.67
N GLY A 368 12.11 10.99 -2.38
CA GLY A 368 11.93 12.42 -2.13
C GLY A 368 11.34 12.71 -0.75
N LYS A 369 10.90 13.96 -0.53
CA LYS A 369 10.33 14.41 0.76
C LYS A 369 8.81 14.37 0.81
N ASP A 370 8.16 14.11 -0.32
CA ASP A 370 6.69 14.08 -0.42
C ASP A 370 6.10 12.75 0.06
N ARG A 371 6.95 11.72 0.20
CA ARG A 371 6.58 10.40 0.73
C ARG A 371 7.15 10.21 2.13
N LEU A 372 6.38 9.58 3.01
CA LEU A 372 6.81 9.21 4.36
C LEU A 372 7.88 8.12 4.31
N LEU A 373 8.91 8.26 5.15
CA LEU A 373 9.85 7.20 5.48
C LEU A 373 9.93 7.08 7.00
N THR A 374 9.44 5.96 7.52
CA THR A 374 9.35 5.70 8.95
C THR A 374 10.16 4.46 9.34
N VAL A 375 10.68 4.46 10.57
CA VAL A 375 11.55 3.38 11.08
C VAL A 375 11.06 2.86 12.41
N VAL A 376 11.10 1.55 12.58
CA VAL A 376 10.89 0.92 13.89
C VAL A 376 12.23 0.76 14.60
N ASP A 377 12.39 1.40 15.76
CA ASP A 377 13.55 1.27 16.64
C ASP A 377 13.42 0.01 17.50
N TYR A 378 14.21 -1.02 17.22
CA TYR A 378 14.07 -2.32 17.86
C TYR A 378 15.39 -3.09 17.89
N GLU A 379 15.75 -3.58 19.08
CA GLU A 379 16.90 -4.47 19.33
C GLU A 379 18.23 -3.98 18.72
N GLU A 380 19.10 -4.92 18.34
CA GLU A 380 20.45 -4.70 17.78
C GLU A 380 20.45 -3.91 16.45
N PRO A 381 19.53 -4.14 15.48
CA PRO A 381 19.56 -3.46 14.18
C PRO A 381 19.60 -1.94 14.18
N THR A 382 19.07 -1.31 15.24
CA THR A 382 18.97 0.15 15.35
C THR A 382 19.67 0.72 16.59
N ASP A 383 20.25 -0.12 17.47
CA ASP A 383 20.83 0.33 18.76
C ASP A 383 21.95 1.37 18.59
N TYR A 384 22.64 1.33 17.46
CA TYR A 384 23.76 2.21 17.11
C TYR A 384 23.35 3.50 16.38
N PHE A 385 22.05 3.75 16.11
CA PHE A 385 21.59 4.92 15.34
C PHE A 385 21.85 6.28 16.01
N HIS A 386 22.21 6.28 17.29
CA HIS A 386 22.65 7.45 18.04
C HIS A 386 24.09 7.88 17.71
N ASP A 387 24.91 6.97 17.16
CA ASP A 387 26.34 7.17 16.92
C ASP A 387 26.60 7.36 15.42
N THR A 388 26.85 8.61 15.02
CA THR A 388 27.10 8.95 13.61
C THR A 388 28.41 8.39 13.07
N GLU A 389 29.39 8.04 13.92
CA GLU A 389 30.61 7.37 13.48
C GLU A 389 30.30 5.92 13.11
N ALA A 390 29.55 5.22 13.96
CA ALA A 390 29.12 3.83 13.72
C ALA A 390 28.24 3.70 12.46
N THR A 391 27.41 4.69 12.16
CA THR A 391 26.54 4.71 10.96
C THR A 391 27.25 5.17 9.69
N GLY A 392 28.58 5.30 9.69
CA GLY A 392 29.35 5.71 8.51
C GLY A 392 29.18 7.18 8.14
N GLY A 393 28.96 8.04 9.14
CA GLY A 393 28.74 9.49 8.99
C GLY A 393 27.30 9.90 8.69
N ILE A 394 26.34 8.97 8.78
CA ILE A 394 24.93 9.23 8.46
C ILE A 394 24.13 9.46 9.74
N ALA A 395 23.67 10.69 9.97
CA ALA A 395 22.64 10.96 10.97
C ALA A 395 21.29 10.46 10.43
N VAL A 396 20.87 9.27 10.86
CA VAL A 396 19.68 8.57 10.32
C VAL A 396 18.42 9.43 10.42
N GLY A 397 18.28 10.18 11.51
CA GLY A 397 17.15 11.06 11.77
C GLY A 397 16.94 12.17 10.73
N ASP A 398 18.00 12.58 10.01
CA ASP A 398 17.88 13.59 8.95
C ASP A 398 17.15 13.06 7.70
N TYR A 399 16.95 11.74 7.61
CA TYR A 399 16.40 11.04 6.45
C TYR A 399 15.02 10.42 6.69
N ILE A 400 14.50 10.42 7.92
CA ILE A 400 13.23 9.80 8.28
C ILE A 400 12.24 10.83 8.84
N ASP A 401 10.95 10.62 8.64
CA ASP A 401 9.92 11.54 9.16
C ASP A 401 9.53 11.20 10.60
N TYR A 402 9.42 9.90 10.89
CA TYR A 402 9.04 9.39 12.20
C TYR A 402 9.80 8.12 12.54
N ALA A 403 10.02 7.90 13.83
CA ALA A 403 10.42 6.60 14.36
C ALA A 403 9.54 6.23 15.55
N TRP A 404 9.45 4.94 15.86
CA TRP A 404 8.81 4.46 17.09
C TRP A 404 9.39 3.12 17.50
N HIS A 405 9.28 2.75 18.77
CA HIS A 405 9.84 1.49 19.23
C HIS A 405 9.04 0.26 18.75
N GLY A 406 9.75 -0.86 18.56
CA GLY A 406 9.17 -2.15 18.17
C GLY A 406 8.77 -3.07 19.32
N TYR A 407 9.02 -2.68 20.58
CA TYR A 407 8.66 -3.47 21.76
C TYR A 407 7.14 -3.49 21.98
N VAL A 408 6.46 -4.47 21.38
CA VAL A 408 5.02 -4.71 21.50
C VAL A 408 4.76 -6.20 21.54
N SER A 409 3.88 -6.64 22.43
CA SER A 409 3.54 -8.05 22.65
C SER A 409 2.11 -8.16 23.15
N ASP A 410 1.39 -9.16 22.67
CA ASP A 410 0.03 -9.45 23.13
C ASP A 410 0.02 -10.22 24.47
N ASP A 411 1.20 -10.64 24.96
CA ASP A 411 1.38 -11.44 26.17
C ASP A 411 2.11 -10.66 27.31
N GLU A 412 2.58 -9.44 27.06
CA GLU A 412 3.30 -8.62 28.04
C GLU A 412 2.63 -7.24 28.22
N PRO A 413 2.81 -6.56 29.37
CA PRO A 413 2.33 -5.19 29.57
C PRO A 413 2.85 -4.19 28.53
N ILE A 414 2.08 -3.12 28.31
CA ILE A 414 2.47 -2.04 27.38
C ILE A 414 3.80 -1.44 27.81
N VAL A 415 4.72 -1.37 26.85
CA VAL A 415 6.04 -0.79 27.02
C VAL A 415 6.00 0.69 26.69
N PHE A 416 6.75 1.47 27.47
CA PHE A 416 7.04 2.87 27.19
C PHE A 416 8.55 3.02 27.03
N CYS A 417 8.96 3.65 25.94
CA CYS A 417 10.36 3.86 25.61
C CYS A 417 10.56 5.30 25.11
N ASP A 418 11.15 6.15 25.94
CA ASP A 418 11.48 7.54 25.62
C ASP A 418 13.00 7.75 25.66
N PRO A 419 13.69 7.61 24.50
CA PRO A 419 15.12 7.81 24.41
C PRO A 419 15.57 9.27 24.67
N TYR A 420 14.64 10.22 24.75
CA TYR A 420 14.90 11.64 24.98
C TYR A 420 14.58 12.08 26.42
N ASN A 421 13.97 11.23 27.24
CA ASN A 421 13.65 11.50 28.64
C ASN A 421 14.11 10.37 29.58
N LEU A 422 15.41 10.34 29.88
CA LEU A 422 16.00 9.35 30.77
C LEU A 422 15.54 9.47 32.24
N SER A 423 14.91 10.59 32.61
CA SER A 423 14.36 10.85 33.95
C SER A 423 12.83 10.80 33.94
N SER A 424 12.26 9.97 33.08
CA SER A 424 10.82 9.79 32.92
C SER A 424 10.13 9.37 34.22
N MET A 425 8.85 9.76 34.32
CA MET A 425 7.95 9.36 35.42
C MET A 425 7.55 7.87 35.36
N PHE A 426 7.88 7.16 34.28
CA PHE A 426 7.61 5.73 34.10
C PHE A 426 8.89 4.92 33.82
N PRO A 427 8.88 3.61 34.10
CA PRO A 427 10.03 2.75 33.85
C PRO A 427 10.36 2.61 32.36
N GLN A 428 11.63 2.84 32.01
CA GLN A 428 12.19 2.59 30.68
C GLN A 428 12.62 1.12 30.57
N VAL A 429 11.66 0.20 30.36
CA VAL A 429 11.90 -1.27 30.38
C VAL A 429 12.98 -1.69 29.39
N TYR A 430 12.94 -1.09 28.20
CA TYR A 430 13.92 -1.28 27.14
C TYR A 430 14.57 0.08 26.83
N PRO A 431 15.64 0.47 27.55
CA PRO A 431 16.26 1.77 27.37
C PRO A 431 16.87 1.87 25.98
N ARG A 432 16.55 2.95 25.26
CA ARG A 432 17.10 3.30 23.95
C ARG A 432 17.83 4.63 24.02
N LYS A 433 18.55 4.97 22.96
CA LYS A 433 19.25 6.25 22.82
C LYS A 433 18.65 7.04 21.67
N ALA A 434 18.66 8.36 21.80
CA ALA A 434 18.12 9.26 20.79
C ALA A 434 18.77 9.03 19.42
N ILE A 435 17.96 8.84 18.38
CA ILE A 435 18.44 8.69 17.01
C ILE A 435 19.06 10.02 16.56
N ALA A 436 20.30 9.97 16.05
CA ALA A 436 21.00 11.17 15.63
C ALA A 436 20.25 11.88 14.50
N GLY A 437 19.92 13.16 14.69
CA GLY A 437 19.20 14.00 13.72
C GLY A 437 17.67 14.00 13.88
N LEU A 438 17.09 13.10 14.68
CA LEU A 438 15.63 13.00 14.82
C LEU A 438 15.12 13.92 15.95
N ASP A 439 14.13 14.75 15.64
CA ASP A 439 13.45 15.56 16.64
C ASP A 439 12.61 14.68 17.57
N LYS A 440 12.63 14.97 18.88
CA LYS A 440 11.90 14.19 19.89
C LYS A 440 10.38 14.17 19.69
N SER A 441 9.81 15.15 18.98
CA SER A 441 8.38 15.17 18.63
C SER A 441 8.02 14.16 17.52
N CYS A 442 9.03 13.68 16.78
CA CYS A 442 8.89 12.68 15.73
C CYS A 442 9.18 11.24 16.20
N TYR A 443 9.49 11.04 17.48
CA TYR A 443 9.71 9.71 18.05
C TYR A 443 8.50 9.26 18.89
N GLY A 444 7.79 8.23 18.43
CA GLY A 444 6.69 7.58 19.13
C GLY A 444 7.20 6.67 20.25
N THR A 445 6.78 6.97 21.48
CA THR A 445 7.30 6.34 22.69
C THR A 445 6.38 5.28 23.29
N VAL A 446 5.27 4.98 22.61
CA VAL A 446 4.29 3.98 23.03
C VAL A 446 3.74 3.22 21.82
N ASN A 447 3.70 1.89 21.94
CA ASN A 447 3.16 0.96 20.95
C ASN A 447 2.18 -0.01 21.63
N ILE A 448 0.96 -0.08 21.11
CA ILE A 448 -0.21 -0.62 21.80
C ILE A 448 -0.61 -1.96 21.17
N PRO A 449 -0.50 -3.08 21.91
CA PRO A 449 -1.03 -4.37 21.49
C PRO A 449 -2.56 -4.44 21.67
N PHE A 450 -3.17 -5.49 21.13
CA PHE A 450 -4.59 -5.78 21.37
C PHE A 450 -4.73 -7.01 22.26
N TYR A 451 -5.12 -6.79 23.51
CA TYR A 451 -5.31 -7.86 24.49
C TYR A 451 -6.73 -8.40 24.48
N GLU A 452 -6.87 -9.69 24.80
CA GLU A 452 -8.18 -10.34 24.93
C GLU A 452 -9.10 -9.59 25.92
N GLU A 453 -10.39 -9.58 25.61
CA GLU A 453 -11.44 -8.95 26.40
C GLU A 453 -11.48 -9.54 27.82
N ASN A 454 -11.40 -8.67 28.82
CA ASN A 454 -11.27 -8.99 30.25
C ASN A 454 -9.93 -9.60 30.70
N SER A 455 -8.90 -9.61 29.87
CA SER A 455 -7.55 -9.96 30.33
C SER A 455 -7.04 -8.95 31.37
N ASP A 456 -6.24 -9.43 32.32
CA ASP A 456 -5.57 -8.57 33.29
C ASP A 456 -4.66 -7.54 32.60
N LEU A 457 -4.05 -7.92 31.46
CA LEU A 457 -3.26 -7.03 30.61
C LEU A 457 -4.13 -5.93 29.98
N GLY A 458 -5.33 -6.23 29.50
CA GLY A 458 -6.21 -5.25 28.86
C GLY A 458 -6.92 -4.31 29.82
N ILE A 459 -7.30 -4.81 31.00
CA ILE A 459 -7.99 -4.00 32.01
C ILE A 459 -7.00 -3.24 32.90
N ASP A 460 -5.92 -3.89 33.33
CA ASP A 460 -5.01 -3.40 34.38
C ASP A 460 -5.75 -2.71 35.55
N ALA A 461 -6.73 -3.39 36.14
CA ALA A 461 -7.60 -2.80 37.18
C ALA A 461 -6.82 -2.26 38.39
N SER A 462 -5.60 -2.78 38.60
CA SER A 462 -4.68 -2.35 39.65
C SER A 462 -3.89 -1.08 39.32
N GLY A 463 -3.80 -0.72 38.04
CA GLY A 463 -2.90 0.31 37.50
C GLY A 463 -1.42 -0.04 37.57
N SER A 464 -1.06 -1.27 37.92
CA SER A 464 0.32 -1.67 38.20
C SER A 464 1.08 -2.15 36.96
N LEU A 465 0.39 -2.42 35.85
CA LEU A 465 0.99 -2.95 34.63
C LEU A 465 1.38 -1.84 33.68
N TRP A 466 0.44 -0.96 33.30
CA TRP A 466 0.70 0.09 32.33
C TRP A 466 -0.20 1.32 32.45
N MET A 467 -1.39 1.25 33.06
CA MET A 467 -2.32 2.40 33.07
C MET A 467 -1.72 3.61 33.77
N MET A 468 -1.06 3.43 34.92
CA MET A 468 -0.39 4.55 35.58
C MET A 468 0.75 5.12 34.73
N ASN A 469 1.51 4.25 34.05
CA ASN A 469 2.55 4.70 33.13
C ASN A 469 1.96 5.48 31.94
N MET A 470 0.78 5.09 31.44
CA MET A 470 0.06 5.82 30.39
C MET A 470 -0.42 7.20 30.85
N ILE A 471 -0.96 7.31 32.06
CA ILE A 471 -1.32 8.61 32.64
C ILE A 471 -0.08 9.49 32.73
N MET A 472 1.01 8.97 33.30
CA MET A 472 2.27 9.70 33.45
C MET A 472 2.85 10.11 32.09
N TRP A 473 2.84 9.21 31.11
CA TRP A 473 3.20 9.51 29.74
C TRP A 473 2.37 10.66 29.17
N GLY A 474 1.05 10.62 29.33
CA GLY A 474 0.15 11.70 28.91
C GLY A 474 0.50 13.06 29.52
N LEU A 475 1.10 13.11 30.71
CA LEU A 475 1.50 14.34 31.39
C LEU A 475 2.86 14.89 30.93
N GLU A 476 3.81 14.04 30.56
CA GLU A 476 5.18 14.45 30.21
C GLU A 476 5.57 14.27 28.73
N ARG A 477 4.72 13.66 27.91
CA ARG A 477 5.01 13.34 26.50
C ARG A 477 5.54 14.55 25.73
N THR A 478 6.50 14.30 24.85
CA THR A 478 7.05 15.31 23.93
C THR A 478 6.59 15.13 22.49
N ASN A 479 5.77 14.11 22.23
CA ASN A 479 5.17 13.78 20.95
C ASN A 479 3.67 13.47 21.16
N ASN A 480 2.91 13.40 20.06
CA ASN A 480 1.50 12.97 20.08
C ASN A 480 1.31 11.70 19.23
N ILE A 481 2.34 10.86 19.12
CA ILE A 481 2.32 9.66 18.29
C ILE A 481 1.87 8.47 19.14
N ILE A 482 0.83 7.78 18.71
CA ILE A 482 0.37 6.53 19.33
C ILE A 482 0.33 5.46 18.24
N VAL A 483 1.12 4.40 18.42
CA VAL A 483 1.20 3.29 17.48
C VAL A 483 0.34 2.16 17.99
N PHE A 484 -0.50 1.59 17.13
CA PHE A 484 -1.26 0.39 17.41
C PHE A 484 -0.71 -0.75 16.55
N ASN A 485 -0.55 -1.92 17.17
CA ASN A 485 -0.13 -3.14 16.51
C ASN A 485 -1.15 -3.57 15.44
N ASP A 486 -0.91 -4.70 14.75
CA ASP A 486 -1.81 -5.22 13.73
C ASP A 486 -3.28 -5.21 14.23
N LEU A 487 -4.16 -4.45 13.56
CA LEU A 487 -5.56 -4.33 13.94
C LEU A 487 -6.23 -5.70 13.91
N VAL A 488 -6.88 -6.09 15.01
CA VAL A 488 -7.50 -7.40 15.18
C VAL A 488 -9.00 -7.31 14.93
N LEU A 489 -9.54 -8.25 14.15
CA LEU A 489 -10.99 -8.35 13.93
C LEU A 489 -11.73 -8.60 15.23
N PRO A 490 -12.97 -8.11 15.33
CA PRO A 490 -13.85 -8.53 16.41
C PRO A 490 -14.04 -10.05 16.42
N ALA A 491 -14.16 -10.61 17.61
CA ALA A 491 -14.47 -12.03 17.79
C ALA A 491 -15.33 -12.22 19.04
N ALA A 492 -16.35 -13.09 18.94
CA ALA A 492 -17.24 -13.39 20.06
C ALA A 492 -16.46 -13.84 21.30
N ASN A 493 -16.77 -13.25 22.47
CA ASN A 493 -16.11 -13.52 23.76
C ASN A 493 -14.58 -13.27 23.79
N ARG A 494 -14.00 -12.57 22.81
CA ARG A 494 -12.57 -12.27 22.76
C ARG A 494 -12.29 -10.80 22.46
N TYR A 495 -13.02 -10.22 21.51
CA TYR A 495 -12.92 -8.82 21.08
C TYR A 495 -14.28 -8.36 20.55
N GLU A 496 -15.36 -8.33 21.35
CA GLU A 496 -16.69 -8.09 20.76
C GLU A 496 -16.82 -6.73 20.05
N ASN A 497 -16.03 -5.74 20.48
CA ASN A 497 -15.97 -4.41 19.86
C ASN A 497 -14.70 -4.21 19.00
N GLY A 498 -13.99 -5.28 18.65
CA GLY A 498 -12.69 -5.22 17.95
C GLY A 498 -11.66 -4.44 18.75
N CYS A 499 -10.96 -3.51 18.09
CA CYS A 499 -9.92 -2.67 18.69
C CYS A 499 -10.46 -1.53 19.60
N ILE A 500 -11.77 -1.26 19.58
CA ILE A 500 -12.38 -0.11 20.28
C ILE A 500 -12.17 -0.18 21.79
N GLY A 501 -12.32 -1.37 22.39
CA GLY A 501 -12.19 -1.53 23.85
C GLY A 501 -10.79 -1.15 24.35
N MET A 502 -9.76 -1.65 23.66
CA MET A 502 -8.37 -1.34 24.03
C MET A 502 -8.03 0.14 23.82
N MET A 503 -8.45 0.71 22.69
CA MET A 503 -8.28 2.14 22.42
C MET A 503 -9.01 2.99 23.46
N MET A 504 -10.22 2.60 23.87
CA MET A 504 -10.96 3.28 24.94
C MET A 504 -10.18 3.28 26.26
N ASN A 505 -9.69 2.12 26.71
CA ASN A 505 -8.91 2.02 27.95
C ASN A 505 -7.68 2.93 27.93
N LEU A 506 -7.01 3.02 26.77
CA LEU A 506 -5.89 3.93 26.58
C LEU A 506 -6.30 5.41 26.68
N PHE A 507 -7.32 5.84 25.93
CA PHE A 507 -7.74 7.24 25.92
C PHE A 507 -8.35 7.69 27.26
N LEU A 508 -8.97 6.77 28.02
CA LEU A 508 -9.40 7.03 29.39
C LEU A 508 -8.22 7.43 30.29
N CYS A 509 -7.04 6.83 30.12
CA CYS A 509 -5.84 7.22 30.88
C CYS A 509 -5.39 8.66 30.53
N LEU A 510 -5.61 9.12 29.30
CA LEU A 510 -5.16 10.44 28.84
C LEU A 510 -6.06 11.59 29.31
N GLN A 511 -7.18 11.27 29.96
CA GLN A 511 -8.18 12.23 30.42
C GLN A 511 -7.84 12.90 31.76
N TYR A 512 -6.78 12.45 32.43
CA TYR A 512 -6.37 12.95 33.75
C TYR A 512 -5.29 14.04 33.66
N ASP A 513 -5.27 14.92 34.66
CA ASP A 513 -4.19 15.87 34.91
C ASP A 513 -3.20 15.37 35.98
N ALA A 514 -2.20 16.19 36.33
CA ALA A 514 -1.15 15.81 37.30
C ALA A 514 -1.67 15.60 38.74
N THR A 515 -2.89 16.02 39.04
CA THR A 515 -3.58 15.77 40.32
C THR A 515 -4.49 14.54 40.28
N LEU A 516 -4.53 13.84 39.14
CA LEU A 516 -5.46 12.76 38.83
C LEU A 516 -6.93 13.22 38.80
N ALA A 517 -7.18 14.52 38.61
CA ALA A 517 -8.50 15.03 38.29
C ALA A 517 -8.75 14.90 36.79
N GLU A 518 -9.99 14.59 36.39
CA GLU A 518 -10.35 14.60 34.98
C GLU A 518 -10.22 16.03 34.43
N LYS A 519 -9.59 16.17 33.26
CA LYS A 519 -9.46 17.45 32.52
C LYS A 519 -10.37 17.50 31.29
N CYS A 520 -10.80 16.34 30.81
CA CYS A 520 -11.76 16.13 29.73
C CYS A 520 -12.29 14.69 29.83
N TYR A 521 -13.21 14.31 28.95
CA TYR A 521 -13.53 12.90 28.72
C TYR A 521 -13.24 12.53 27.28
N TYR A 522 -12.64 11.36 27.07
CA TYR A 522 -12.53 10.77 25.74
C TYR A 522 -13.57 9.64 25.58
N ASN A 523 -14.09 9.51 24.38
CA ASN A 523 -15.00 8.44 24.00
C ASN A 523 -14.56 7.92 22.62
N VAL A 524 -14.05 6.70 22.58
CA VAL A 524 -13.70 5.99 21.35
C VAL A 524 -14.92 5.24 20.84
N MET A 525 -15.22 5.41 19.56
CA MET A 525 -16.46 4.94 18.94
C MET A 525 -16.17 4.29 17.59
N THR A 526 -17.06 3.41 17.14
CA THR A 526 -17.12 3.03 15.72
C THR A 526 -17.76 4.17 14.93
N ARG A 527 -17.21 4.50 13.75
CA ARG A 527 -17.81 5.51 12.85
C ARG A 527 -19.18 5.15 12.33
N ILE A 528 -19.43 3.86 12.18
CA ILE A 528 -20.71 3.28 11.76
C ILE A 528 -21.20 2.38 12.90
N PRO A 529 -22.10 2.87 13.78
CA PRO A 529 -22.62 2.08 14.89
C PRO A 529 -23.27 0.78 14.41
N GLY A 530 -22.96 -0.33 15.08
CA GLY A 530 -23.53 -1.63 14.73
C GLY A 530 -22.94 -2.27 13.48
N ILE A 531 -21.86 -1.73 12.91
CA ILE A 531 -21.22 -2.26 11.69
C ILE A 531 -20.98 -3.78 11.74
N TYR A 532 -20.68 -4.33 12.91
CA TYR A 532 -20.59 -5.78 13.10
C TYR A 532 -21.99 -6.39 13.25
N ARG A 533 -22.70 -6.10 14.34
CA ARG A 533 -23.94 -6.78 14.73
C ARG A 533 -25.10 -6.65 13.76
N SER A 534 -25.12 -5.61 12.92
CA SER A 534 -26.19 -5.32 11.97
C SER A 534 -25.81 -5.62 10.52
N SER A 535 -24.58 -6.07 10.26
CA SER A 535 -24.19 -6.53 8.92
C SER A 535 -24.48 -8.02 8.73
N ASP A 536 -24.75 -8.42 7.49
CA ASP A 536 -24.94 -9.83 7.12
C ASP A 536 -23.69 -10.70 7.39
N LYS A 537 -22.52 -10.06 7.54
CA LYS A 537 -21.23 -10.71 7.84
C LYS A 537 -20.89 -10.73 9.34
N ASN A 538 -21.65 -10.05 10.20
CA ASN A 538 -21.41 -9.95 11.63
C ASN A 538 -19.96 -9.57 12.02
N TYR A 539 -19.24 -10.42 12.74
CA TYR A 539 -17.85 -10.17 13.12
C TYR A 539 -16.86 -10.28 11.93
N ASP A 540 -17.30 -10.83 10.79
CA ASP A 540 -16.50 -11.00 9.59
C ASP A 540 -16.65 -9.84 8.59
N THR A 541 -17.23 -8.69 8.99
CA THR A 541 -17.43 -7.52 8.10
C THR A 541 -16.15 -7.12 7.37
N PHE A 542 -15.03 -7.10 8.10
CA PHE A 542 -13.71 -6.74 7.58
C PHE A 542 -12.76 -7.95 7.42
N ALA A 543 -13.29 -9.17 7.52
CA ALA A 543 -12.52 -10.37 7.22
C ALA A 543 -12.15 -10.39 5.75
N LYS A 544 -10.98 -10.94 5.44
CA LYS A 544 -10.51 -11.15 4.07
C LYS A 544 -11.59 -11.78 3.18
N ASP A 545 -11.82 -11.20 2.00
CA ASP A 545 -12.88 -11.62 1.06
C ASP A 545 -12.36 -12.01 -0.34
N TRP A 546 -11.09 -12.43 -0.43
CA TRP A 546 -10.45 -12.95 -1.63
C TRP A 546 -9.68 -14.25 -1.40
#